data_AF-A0A8J4M202-F1
#
_entry.id   AF-A0A8J4M202-F1
#
_cell.length_a   1.000
_cell.length_b   1.000
_cell.length_c   1.000
_cell.angle_alpha   90.00
_cell.angle_beta   90.00
_cell.angle_gamma   90.00
#
_symmetry.space_group_name_H-M   'P 1'
#
loop_
_entity.id
_entity.type
_entity.pdbx_description
1 polymer ?
#
loop_
_entity_poly.entity_id
_entity_poly.type
_entity_poly.pdbx_seq_one_letter_code
_entity_poly.pdbx_strand_id
1 'polypeptide(L)'
;MGFETEFNSVCKFKSEKELDDLLEYGKTAMLKSGFRVYPTGQKCIAYTPDNQAVAIVKITASIAEITFQGEEMTKVEMDLVRKLTEEEARIQTALAEEMFFGEHKG
;
A
#
# COMPACT_ATOMS: atom_id res chain seq x y z
N MET A 1 12.57 -5.19 23.91
CA MET A 1 11.13 -5.48 24.11
C MET A 1 10.33 -4.23 23.76
N GLY A 2 10.25 -3.90 22.48
CA GLY A 2 9.39 -2.84 21.96
C GLY A 2 8.59 -3.42 20.79
N PHE A 3 7.33 -3.05 20.69
CA PHE A 3 6.48 -3.37 19.53
C PHE A 3 6.91 -2.42 18.41
N GLU A 4 7.81 -2.86 17.55
CA GLU A 4 8.26 -2.05 16.41
C GLU A 4 7.13 -2.02 15.37
N THR A 5 6.78 -0.83 14.89
CA THR A 5 5.63 -0.66 13.99
C THR A 5 5.93 0.42 12.97
N GLU A 6 5.63 0.13 11.71
CA GLU A 6 5.78 1.07 10.60
C GLU A 6 4.45 1.78 10.32
N PHE A 7 4.44 3.11 10.33
CA PHE A 7 3.28 3.89 9.91
C PHE A 7 3.35 4.15 8.41
N ASN A 8 2.29 3.80 7.67
CA ASN A 8 2.28 3.97 6.22
C ASN A 8 1.20 4.96 5.76
N SER A 9 1.61 5.87 4.88
CA SER A 9 0.75 6.84 4.19
C SER A 9 0.57 6.53 2.69
N VAL A 10 1.32 5.54 2.18
CA VAL A 10 1.28 5.08 0.79
C VAL A 10 1.01 3.58 0.73
N CYS A 11 0.38 3.12 -0.35
CA CYS A 11 0.06 1.72 -0.56
C CYS A 11 0.82 1.19 -1.77
N LYS A 12 1.88 0.41 -1.57
CA LYS A 12 2.58 -0.27 -2.68
C LYS A 12 2.17 -1.74 -2.75
N PHE A 13 1.71 -2.21 -3.91
CA PHE A 13 1.39 -3.63 -4.10
C PHE A 13 2.66 -4.48 -4.19
N LYS A 14 2.59 -5.72 -3.69
CA LYS A 14 3.70 -6.67 -3.81
C LYS A 14 3.60 -7.50 -5.09
N SER A 15 2.39 -7.68 -5.61
CA SER A 15 2.14 -8.45 -6.83
C SER A 15 1.20 -7.72 -7.76
N GLU A 16 1.31 -7.99 -9.06
CA GLU A 16 0.37 -7.48 -10.06
C GLU A 16 -1.06 -7.97 -9.78
N LYS A 17 -1.21 -9.20 -9.29
CA LYS A 17 -2.50 -9.77 -8.94
C LYS A 17 -3.29 -8.90 -7.94
N GLU A 18 -2.65 -8.42 -6.87
CA GLU A 18 -3.32 -7.56 -5.88
C GLU A 18 -3.85 -6.27 -6.51
N LEU A 19 -3.08 -5.71 -7.46
CA LEU A 19 -3.45 -4.52 -8.21
C LEU A 19 -4.58 -4.81 -9.20
N ASP A 20 -4.51 -5.91 -9.93
CA ASP A 20 -5.55 -6.32 -10.87
C ASP A 20 -6.88 -6.52 -10.15
N ASP A 21 -6.86 -7.21 -9.00
CA ASP A 21 -8.04 -7.41 -8.16
C ASP A 21 -8.66 -6.05 -7.75
N LEU A 22 -7.83 -5.06 -7.38
CA LEU A 22 -8.30 -3.72 -7.06
C LEU A 22 -8.95 -3.04 -8.27
N LEU A 23 -8.32 -3.13 -9.44
CA LEU A 23 -8.78 -2.42 -10.64
C LEU A 23 -10.01 -3.07 -11.28
N GLU A 24 -10.16 -4.39 -11.16
CA GLU A 24 -11.28 -5.18 -11.70
C GLU A 24 -12.48 -5.15 -10.74
N TYR A 25 -12.27 -5.46 -9.46
CA TYR A 25 -13.36 -5.62 -8.49
C TYR A 25 -13.61 -4.37 -7.63
N GLY A 26 -12.77 -3.34 -7.76
CA GLY A 26 -12.87 -2.10 -7.00
C GLY A 26 -12.43 -2.21 -5.54
N LYS A 27 -11.86 -3.34 -5.13
CA LYS A 27 -11.38 -3.60 -3.78
C LYS A 27 -10.33 -4.70 -3.79
N THR A 28 -9.40 -4.65 -2.84
CA THR A 28 -8.39 -5.69 -2.68
C THR A 28 -7.91 -5.74 -1.23
N ALA A 29 -7.10 -6.73 -0.93
CA ALA A 29 -6.34 -6.79 0.30
C ALA A 29 -4.87 -7.11 -0.02
N MET A 30 -3.95 -6.44 0.67
CA MET A 30 -2.53 -6.73 0.56
C MET A 30 -1.96 -7.27 1.86
N LEU A 31 -0.91 -8.07 1.75
CA LEU A 31 -0.18 -8.62 2.88
C LEU A 31 1.18 -7.97 3.05
N LYS A 32 1.45 -7.45 4.24
CA LYS A 32 2.71 -6.84 4.62
C LYS A 32 3.36 -7.62 5.75
N SER A 33 4.67 -7.79 5.65
CA SER A 33 5.49 -8.34 6.73
C SER A 33 5.70 -7.29 7.82
N GLY A 34 5.75 -7.76 9.06
CA GLY A 34 5.84 -6.93 10.25
C GLY A 34 4.51 -6.28 10.63
N PHE A 35 4.49 -5.64 11.79
CA PHE A 35 3.38 -4.81 12.21
C PHE A 35 3.41 -3.46 11.52
N ARG A 36 2.35 -3.17 10.77
CA ARG A 36 2.17 -1.93 10.04
C ARG A 36 0.84 -1.30 10.39
N VAL A 37 0.82 0.02 10.45
CA VAL A 37 -0.38 0.79 10.75
C VAL A 37 -0.77 1.57 9.50
N TYR A 38 -1.94 1.20 8.96
CA TYR A 38 -2.65 1.96 7.94
C TYR A 38 -3.92 2.51 8.60
N PRO A 39 -4.02 3.83 8.83
CA PRO A 39 -5.20 4.41 9.45
C PRO A 39 -6.48 4.13 8.65
N THR A 40 -7.43 3.44 9.26
CA THR A 40 -8.73 3.15 8.64
C THR A 40 -9.44 4.46 8.28
N GLY A 41 -10.01 4.51 7.07
CA GLY A 41 -10.68 5.69 6.53
C GLY A 41 -9.76 6.65 5.78
N GLN A 42 -8.44 6.51 5.90
CA GLN A 42 -7.47 7.32 5.17
C GLN A 42 -7.53 7.02 3.67
N LYS A 43 -7.39 8.08 2.86
CA LYS A 43 -7.11 7.96 1.43
C LYS A 43 -5.60 7.93 1.21
N CYS A 44 -5.14 7.00 0.39
CA CYS A 44 -3.74 6.83 0.06
C CYS A 44 -3.54 6.75 -1.45
N ILE A 45 -2.33 7.08 -1.91
CA ILE A 45 -1.92 6.77 -3.27
C ILE A 45 -1.48 5.31 -3.31
N ALA A 46 -2.02 4.58 -4.28
CA ALA A 46 -1.64 3.22 -4.59
C ALA A 46 -0.56 3.20 -5.69
N TYR A 47 0.43 2.33 -5.52
CA TYR A 47 1.59 2.16 -6.41
C TYR A 47 1.69 0.72 -6.89
N THR A 48 2.12 0.54 -8.14
CA THR A 48 2.49 -0.76 -8.70
C THR A 48 3.70 -1.36 -7.97
N PRO A 49 3.97 -2.67 -8.17
CA PRO A 49 5.23 -3.28 -7.73
C PRO A 49 6.48 -2.54 -8.23
N ASP A 50 6.39 -1.92 -9.41
CA ASP A 50 7.45 -1.11 -10.06
C ASP A 50 7.47 0.36 -9.62
N ASN A 51 6.85 0.71 -8.48
CA ASN A 51 6.84 2.06 -7.90
C ASN A 51 6.09 3.12 -8.72
N GLN A 52 5.18 2.75 -9.62
CA GLN A 52 4.39 3.72 -10.38
C GLN A 52 3.06 4.01 -9.69
N ALA A 53 2.71 5.27 -9.50
CA ALA A 53 1.43 5.67 -8.92
C ALA A 53 0.28 5.39 -9.89
N VAL A 54 -0.81 4.79 -9.41
CA VAL A 54 -1.91 4.31 -10.28
C VAL A 54 -3.31 4.70 -9.85
N ALA A 55 -3.57 4.79 -8.54
CA ALA A 55 -4.93 5.03 -8.05
C ALA A 55 -4.96 5.76 -6.70
N ILE A 56 -6.11 6.34 -6.39
CA ILE A 56 -6.48 6.72 -5.03
C ILE A 56 -7.30 5.58 -4.45
N VAL A 57 -6.86 5.08 -3.30
CA VAL A 57 -7.56 4.04 -2.53
C VAL A 57 -7.98 4.57 -1.17
N LYS A 58 -8.97 3.94 -0.55
CA LYS A 58 -9.37 4.20 0.83
C LYS A 58 -9.11 2.94 1.65
N ILE A 59 -8.35 3.07 2.74
CA ILE A 59 -8.11 1.98 3.66
C ILE A 59 -9.40 1.67 4.42
N THR A 60 -9.85 0.42 4.38
CA THR A 60 -11.06 -0.05 5.05
C THR A 60 -10.75 -0.87 6.30
N ALA A 61 -9.63 -1.59 6.32
CA ALA A 61 -9.13 -2.28 7.50
C ALA A 61 -7.60 -2.40 7.49
N SER A 62 -7.02 -2.41 8.69
CA SER A 62 -5.60 -2.72 8.93
C SER A 62 -5.54 -3.71 10.08
N ILE A 63 -5.25 -4.96 9.78
CA ILE A 63 -5.33 -6.09 10.71
C ILE A 63 -3.91 -6.62 10.91
N ALA A 64 -3.35 -6.37 12.09
CA ALA A 64 -2.09 -6.95 12.51
C ALA A 64 -2.34 -8.33 13.14
N GLU A 65 -1.59 -9.33 12.70
CA GLU A 65 -1.69 -10.71 13.20
C GLU A 65 -0.32 -11.38 13.30
N ILE A 66 -0.24 -12.41 14.14
CA ILE A 66 0.90 -13.32 14.23
C ILE A 66 0.45 -14.64 13.61
N THR A 67 1.15 -15.12 12.59
CA THR A 67 0.80 -16.39 11.93
C THR A 67 1.08 -17.58 12.85
N PHE A 68 0.58 -18.77 12.48
CA PHE A 68 0.91 -20.00 13.20
C PHE A 68 2.41 -20.33 13.23
N GLN A 69 3.18 -19.79 12.28
CA GLN A 69 4.64 -19.92 12.20
C GLN A 69 5.38 -18.90 13.07
N GLY A 70 4.65 -18.02 13.77
CA GLY A 70 5.21 -16.96 14.61
C GLY A 70 5.63 -15.71 13.82
N GLU A 71 5.22 -15.59 12.56
CA GLU A 71 5.57 -14.44 11.72
C GLU A 71 4.61 -13.27 11.96
N GLU A 72 5.15 -12.08 12.14
CA GLU A 72 4.36 -10.85 12.24
C GLU A 72 3.92 -10.41 10.84
N MET A 73 2.61 -10.21 10.69
CA MET A 73 1.99 -9.87 9.41
C MET A 73 0.91 -8.79 9.62
N THR A 74 0.69 -7.99 8.59
CA THR A 74 -0.40 -7.02 8.54
C THR A 74 -1.17 -7.21 7.24
N LYS A 75 -2.47 -7.50 7.36
CA LYS A 75 -3.42 -7.49 6.25
C LYS A 75 -4.06 -6.11 6.15
N VAL A 76 -3.98 -5.50 4.97
CA VAL A 76 -4.54 -4.17 4.71
C VAL A 76 -5.60 -4.29 3.63
N GLU A 77 -6.84 -3.99 3.97
CA GLU A 77 -7.98 -4.00 3.05
C GLU A 77 -8.26 -2.58 2.57
N MET A 78 -8.64 -2.46 1.30
CA MET A 78 -8.87 -1.16 0.68
C MET A 78 -9.88 -1.21 -0.47
N ASP A 79 -10.53 -0.07 -0.67
CA ASP A 79 -11.44 0.17 -1.79
C ASP A 79 -10.82 1.15 -2.79
N LEU A 80 -11.04 0.91 -4.07
CA LEU A 80 -10.71 1.85 -5.15
C LEU A 80 -11.64 3.07 -5.06
N VAL A 81 -11.06 4.26 -4.91
CA VAL A 81 -11.81 5.51 -5.03
C VAL A 81 -11.89 5.93 -6.49
N ARG A 82 -10.73 5.99 -7.17
CA ARG A 82 -10.61 6.24 -8.60
C ARG A 82 -9.19 5.94 -9.10
N LYS A 83 -9.04 5.74 -10.41
CA LYS A 83 -7.75 5.77 -11.08
C LYS A 83 -7.18 7.20 -11.13
N LEU A 84 -5.86 7.31 -11.12
CA LEU A 84 -5.17 8.58 -11.38
C LEU A 84 -5.25 8.92 -12.87
N THR A 85 -5.19 10.21 -13.16
CA THR A 85 -4.88 10.66 -14.53
C THR A 85 -3.39 10.43 -14.81
N GLU A 86 -2.99 10.49 -16.09
CA GLU A 86 -1.59 10.35 -16.48
C GLU A 86 -0.68 11.40 -15.82
N GLU A 87 -1.17 12.64 -15.71
CA GLU A 87 -0.41 13.72 -15.08
C GLU A 87 -0.25 13.50 -13.57
N GLU A 88 -1.34 13.11 -12.88
CA GLU A 88 -1.29 12.80 -11.45
C GLU A 88 -0.35 11.63 -11.17
N ALA A 89 -0.44 10.56 -11.97
CA ALA A 89 0.43 9.40 -11.86
C ALA A 89 1.90 9.79 -12.03
N ARG A 90 2.22 10.61 -13.04
CA ARG A 90 3.58 11.10 -13.29
C ARG A 90 4.12 11.91 -12.11
N ILE A 91 3.33 12.86 -11.60
CA ILE A 91 3.75 13.73 -10.48
C ILE A 91 3.93 12.92 -9.20
N GLN A 92 2.97 12.06 -8.85
CA GLN A 92 3.03 11.25 -7.64
C GLN A 92 4.18 10.24 -7.68
N THR A 93 4.45 9.65 -8.86
CA THR A 93 5.60 8.74 -9.04
C THR A 93 6.92 9.48 -8.82
N ALA A 94 7.08 10.67 -9.40
CA ALA A 94 8.29 11.47 -9.22
C ALA A 94 8.50 11.88 -7.75
N LEU A 95 7.43 12.31 -7.07
CA LEU A 95 7.48 12.68 -5.66
C LEU A 95 7.79 11.47 -4.76
N ALA A 96 7.21 10.31 -5.04
CA ALA A 96 7.48 9.10 -4.27
C ALA A 96 8.91 8.58 -4.46
N GLU A 97 9.48 8.72 -5.66
CA GLU A 97 10.90 8.44 -5.89
C GLU A 97 11.80 9.36 -5.06
N GLU A 98 11.49 10.66 -4.99
CA GLU A 98 12.26 11.61 -4.18
C GLU A 98 12.12 11.36 -2.67
N MET A 99 10.91 11.10 -2.19
CA MET A 99 10.61 11.05 -0.75
C MET A 99 10.75 9.67 -0.11
N PHE A 100 10.74 8.58 -0.89
CA PHE A 100 10.64 7.23 -0.34
C PHE A 100 11.43 6.18 -1.14
N PHE A 101 11.12 5.97 -2.41
CA PHE A 101 11.71 4.85 -3.17
C PHE A 101 13.16 5.08 -3.56
N GLY A 102 13.62 6.32 -3.72
CA GLY A 102 14.99 6.66 -4.10
C GLY A 102 16.01 6.48 -2.97
N GLU A 103 15.61 6.72 -1.72
CA GLU A 103 16.50 6.57 -0.55
C GLU A 103 16.71 5.10 -0.13
N HIS A 104 15.79 4.20 -0.53
CA HIS A 104 15.83 2.76 -0.19
C HIS A 104 16.49 1.88 -1.26
N LYS A 105 17.25 2.45 -2.22
CA LYS A 105 18.03 1.69 -3.22
C LYS A 105 19.42 1.22 -2.72
N GLY A 106 19.66 1.26 -1.41
CA GLY A 106 20.90 0.81 -0.74
C GLY A 106 20.79 -0.58 -0.16
#